data_AF-A0A0U2USU8-F1
#
_entry.id   AF-A0A0U2USU8-F1
#
_cell.length_a   1.000
_cell.length_b   1.000
_cell.length_c   1.000
_cell.angle_alpha   90.00
_cell.angle_beta   90.00
_cell.angle_gamma   90.00
#
_symmetry.space_group_name_H-M   'P 1'
#
loop_
_entity.id
_entity.type
_entity.pdbx_description
1 polymer ?
#
loop_
_entity_poly.entity_id
_entity_poly.type
_entity_poly.pdbx_seq_one_letter_code
_entity_poly.pdbx_strand_id
1 'polypeptide(L)'
;MVEFPLWFQNAIQQRLDHVSARIERDPELCTYRKAEYTAFQAMFSCVEMTQLPAFMEWEDKVHFTRALENDRLYLQGMRDGVQLAFALLFDPLPSGDELLARNEKDRANNGSTGN
;
A
#
# COMPACT_ATOMS: atom_id res chain seq x y z
N MET A 1 5.82 -3.03 24.98
CA MET A 1 5.41 -2.97 23.55
C MET A 1 5.06 -1.52 23.28
N VAL A 2 5.66 -0.87 22.30
CA VAL A 2 5.41 0.55 22.03
C VAL A 2 4.08 0.64 21.27
N GLU A 3 3.06 1.22 21.87
CA GLU A 3 1.78 1.49 21.19
C GLU A 3 1.91 2.78 20.38
N PHE A 4 1.65 2.69 19.08
CA PHE A 4 1.59 3.86 18.23
C PHE A 4 0.22 4.56 18.36
N PRO A 5 0.16 5.90 18.26
CA PRO A 5 -1.11 6.61 18.25
C PRO A 5 -2.05 6.10 17.16
N LEU A 6 -3.36 6.05 17.44
CA LEU A 6 -4.37 5.52 16.51
C LEU A 6 -4.36 6.23 15.15
N TRP A 7 -4.14 7.56 15.14
CA TRP A 7 -4.05 8.33 13.90
C TRP A 7 -2.89 7.86 13.00
N PHE A 8 -1.79 7.44 13.60
CA PHE A 8 -0.61 6.97 12.86
C PHE A 8 -0.86 5.58 12.27
N GLN A 9 -1.44 4.67 13.06
CA GLN A 9 -1.84 3.35 12.58
C GLN A 9 -2.80 3.44 11.39
N ASN A 10 -3.81 4.31 11.50
CA ASN A 10 -4.79 4.54 10.43
C ASN A 10 -4.13 5.10 9.16
N ALA A 11 -3.20 6.05 9.30
CA ALA A 11 -2.47 6.61 8.17
C ALA A 11 -1.63 5.54 7.43
N ILE A 12 -0.95 4.67 8.18
CA ILE A 12 -0.19 3.54 7.61
C ILE A 12 -1.13 2.56 6.91
N GLN A 13 -2.25 2.20 7.53
CA GLN A 13 -3.22 1.28 6.93
C GLN A 13 -3.81 1.86 5.62
N GLN A 14 -4.23 3.12 5.63
CA GLN A 14 -4.76 3.78 4.42
C GLN A 14 -3.72 3.80 3.28
N ARG A 15 -2.45 4.02 3.60
CA ARG A 15 -1.37 3.96 2.61
C ARG A 15 -1.21 2.55 2.06
N LEU A 16 -1.22 1.54 2.92
CA LEU A 16 -1.12 0.14 2.52
C LEU A 16 -2.30 -0.24 1.61
N ASP A 17 -3.53 0.11 1.98
CA ASP A 17 -4.73 -0.16 1.21
C ASP A 17 -4.65 0.51 -0.17
N HIS A 18 -4.24 1.78 -0.21
CA HIS A 18 -4.07 2.53 -1.46
C HIS A 18 -3.02 1.91 -2.39
N VAL A 19 -1.86 1.53 -1.84
CA VAL A 19 -0.79 0.87 -2.60
C VAL A 19 -1.27 -0.50 -3.11
N SER A 20 -1.96 -1.26 -2.26
CA SER A 20 -2.50 -2.58 -2.62
C SER A 20 -3.49 -2.47 -3.77
N ALA A 21 -4.43 -1.52 -3.71
CA ALA A 21 -5.38 -1.27 -4.79
C ALA A 21 -4.71 -0.84 -6.11
N ARG A 22 -3.59 -0.11 -6.03
CA ARG A 22 -2.81 0.27 -7.23
C ARG A 22 -2.09 -0.93 -7.84
N ILE A 23 -1.48 -1.78 -7.01
CA ILE A 23 -0.84 -3.03 -7.43
C ILE A 23 -1.88 -3.99 -8.02
N GLU A 24 -3.08 -4.01 -7.47
CA GLU A 24 -4.20 -4.79 -8.02
C GLU A 24 -4.54 -4.37 -9.46
N ARG A 25 -4.47 -3.07 -9.77
CA ARG A 25 -4.79 -2.54 -11.12
C ARG A 25 -3.59 -2.46 -12.06
N ASP A 26 -2.44 -2.95 -11.66
CA ASP A 26 -1.23 -2.86 -12.45
C ASP A 26 -1.33 -3.72 -13.73
N PRO A 27 -1.11 -3.15 -14.92
CA PRO A 27 -1.32 -3.85 -16.18
C PRO A 27 -0.34 -5.03 -16.36
N GLU A 28 0.88 -4.96 -15.85
CA GLU A 28 1.83 -6.08 -15.93
C GLU A 28 1.36 -7.22 -15.04
N LEU A 29 0.98 -6.95 -13.79
CA LEU A 29 0.43 -7.96 -12.89
C LEU A 29 -0.88 -8.55 -13.39
N CYS A 30 -1.69 -7.75 -14.07
CA CYS A 30 -2.92 -8.22 -14.69
C CYS A 30 -2.64 -9.31 -15.74
N THR A 31 -1.52 -9.23 -16.47
CA THR A 31 -1.15 -10.29 -17.43
C THR A 31 -0.80 -11.60 -16.74
N TYR A 32 -0.03 -11.56 -15.66
CA TYR A 32 0.31 -12.75 -14.87
C TYR A 32 -0.91 -13.36 -14.19
N ARG A 33 -1.80 -12.54 -13.60
CA ARG A 33 -3.07 -13.03 -13.03
C ARG A 33 -3.99 -13.65 -14.08
N LYS A 34 -4.03 -13.12 -15.30
CA LYS A 34 -4.78 -13.76 -16.40
C LYS A 34 -4.19 -15.12 -16.73
N ALA A 35 -2.86 -15.24 -16.80
CA ALA A 35 -2.20 -16.52 -17.05
C ALA A 35 -2.45 -17.55 -15.93
N GLU A 36 -2.41 -17.11 -14.67
CA GLU A 36 -2.81 -17.88 -13.49
C GLU A 36 -4.27 -18.36 -13.60
N TYR A 37 -5.20 -17.45 -13.90
CA TYR A 37 -6.62 -17.76 -14.03
C TYR A 37 -6.89 -18.74 -15.18
N THR A 38 -6.19 -18.59 -16.31
CA THR A 38 -6.27 -19.55 -17.42
C THR A 38 -5.78 -20.94 -17.00
N ALA A 39 -4.69 -21.04 -16.24
CA ALA A 39 -4.19 -22.32 -15.73
C ALA A 39 -5.18 -22.95 -14.74
N PHE A 40 -5.79 -22.13 -13.87
CA PHE A 40 -6.85 -22.57 -12.97
C PHE A 40 -8.05 -23.17 -13.74
N GLN A 41 -8.55 -22.47 -14.75
CA GLN A 41 -9.67 -22.95 -15.57
C GLN A 41 -9.32 -24.26 -16.31
N ALA A 42 -8.09 -24.37 -16.83
CA ALA A 42 -7.62 -25.59 -17.48
C ALA A 42 -7.62 -26.79 -16.52
N MET A 43 -7.19 -26.58 -15.26
CA MET A 43 -7.19 -27.61 -14.22
C MET A 43 -8.59 -28.18 -13.94
N PHE A 44 -9.63 -27.34 -13.87
CA PHE A 44 -11.01 -27.78 -13.60
C PHE A 44 -11.74 -28.37 -14.80
N SER A 45 -11.25 -28.13 -16.02
CA SER A 45 -11.89 -28.62 -17.26
C SER A 45 -11.61 -30.09 -17.60
N CYS A 46 -10.67 -30.76 -16.91
CA CYS A 46 -10.27 -32.14 -17.20
C CYS A 46 -10.64 -33.08 -16.05
N VAL A 47 -11.41 -34.15 -16.28
CA VAL A 47 -12.22 -34.81 -15.24
C VAL A 47 -11.49 -35.80 -14.31
N GLU A 48 -10.33 -36.38 -14.62
CA GLU A 48 -9.71 -37.42 -13.75
C GLU A 48 -8.18 -37.55 -13.97
N MET A 49 -7.42 -37.86 -12.89
CA MET A 49 -5.99 -38.26 -12.70
C MET A 49 -4.85 -37.58 -13.49
N THR A 50 -5.15 -36.91 -14.61
CA THR A 50 -4.25 -36.17 -15.50
C THR A 50 -4.08 -34.70 -15.09
N GLN A 51 -4.69 -34.30 -13.97
CA GLN A 51 -4.64 -32.93 -13.45
C GLN A 51 -3.31 -32.59 -12.76
N LEU A 52 -2.46 -33.57 -12.40
CA LEU A 52 -1.22 -33.29 -11.66
C LEU A 52 -0.30 -32.28 -12.38
N PRO A 53 -0.07 -32.37 -13.71
CA PRO A 53 0.70 -31.36 -14.43
C PRO A 53 -0.01 -30.00 -14.50
N ALA A 54 -1.33 -29.96 -14.68
CA ALA A 54 -2.09 -28.71 -14.72
C ALA A 54 -2.14 -28.02 -13.34
N PHE A 55 -2.21 -28.81 -12.28
CA PHE A 55 -2.09 -28.35 -10.90
C PHE A 55 -0.71 -27.77 -10.63
N MET A 56 0.37 -28.46 -11.01
CA MET A 56 1.74 -27.95 -10.87
C MET A 56 1.94 -26.62 -11.63
N GLU A 57 1.41 -26.52 -12.85
CA GLU A 57 1.51 -25.29 -13.63
C GLU A 57 0.72 -24.12 -13.01
N TRP A 58 -0.46 -24.40 -12.47
CA TRP A 58 -1.23 -23.40 -11.73
C TRP A 58 -0.53 -22.99 -10.43
N GLU A 59 -0.04 -23.95 -9.65
CA GLU A 59 0.68 -23.72 -8.39
C GLU A 59 1.90 -22.82 -8.62
N ASP A 60 2.72 -23.11 -9.64
CA ASP A 60 3.88 -22.29 -10.01
C ASP A 60 3.47 -20.85 -10.37
N LYS A 61 2.41 -20.69 -11.19
CA LYS A 61 1.91 -19.37 -11.58
C LYS A 61 1.35 -18.57 -10.40
N VAL A 62 0.62 -19.21 -9.48
CA VAL A 62 0.11 -18.55 -8.26
C VAL A 62 1.25 -18.07 -7.39
N HIS A 63 2.24 -18.92 -7.14
CA HIS A 63 3.39 -18.58 -6.30
C HIS A 63 4.21 -17.46 -6.92
N PHE A 64 4.44 -17.51 -8.23
CA PHE A 64 5.15 -16.47 -8.95
C PHE A 64 4.42 -15.13 -8.90
N THR A 65 3.11 -15.10 -9.20
CA THR A 65 2.30 -13.87 -9.13
C THR A 65 2.35 -13.27 -7.72
N ARG A 66 2.20 -14.11 -6.69
CA ARG A 66 2.19 -13.65 -5.29
C ARG A 66 3.55 -13.17 -4.82
N ALA A 67 4.64 -13.79 -5.28
CA ALA A 67 5.99 -13.32 -5.04
C ALA A 67 6.20 -11.93 -5.62
N LEU A 68 5.78 -11.71 -6.88
CA LEU A 68 5.92 -10.43 -7.56
C LEU A 68 5.10 -9.30 -6.90
N GLU A 69 3.89 -9.62 -6.42
CA GLU A 69 3.06 -8.68 -5.64
C GLU A 69 3.74 -8.30 -4.32
N ASN A 70 4.27 -9.28 -3.58
CA ASN A 70 4.99 -9.04 -2.34
C ASN A 70 6.24 -8.20 -2.56
N ASP A 71 7.01 -8.47 -3.61
CA ASP A 71 8.21 -7.69 -3.94
C ASP A 71 7.85 -6.22 -4.22
N ARG A 72 6.77 -5.97 -4.96
CA ARG A 72 6.29 -4.61 -5.23
C ARG A 72 5.83 -3.91 -3.96
N LEU A 73 5.09 -4.61 -3.09
CA LEU A 73 4.69 -4.10 -1.78
C LEU A 73 5.90 -3.77 -0.91
N TYR A 74 6.90 -4.66 -0.88
CA TYR A 74 8.12 -4.47 -0.10
C TYR A 74 8.91 -3.24 -0.58
N LEU A 75 9.17 -3.13 -1.88
CA LEU A 75 9.91 -1.99 -2.45
C LEU A 75 9.18 -0.66 -2.23
N GLN A 76 7.85 -0.66 -2.36
CA GLN A 76 7.05 0.53 -2.10
C GLN A 76 7.04 0.89 -0.61
N GLY A 77 6.92 -0.10 0.28
CA GLY A 77 7.00 0.08 1.72
C GLY A 77 8.36 0.62 2.17
N MET A 78 9.46 0.13 1.58
CA MET A 78 10.81 0.67 1.83
C MET A 78 10.92 2.14 1.40
N ARG A 79 10.40 2.48 0.22
CA ARG A 79 10.39 3.87 -0.26
C ARG A 79 9.59 4.79 0.66
N ASP A 80 8.39 4.37 1.04
CA ASP A 80 7.50 5.13 1.91
C ASP A 80 8.11 5.28 3.32
N GLY A 81 8.77 4.24 3.84
CA GLY A 81 9.48 4.26 5.11
C GLY A 81 10.67 5.22 5.12
N VAL A 82 11.48 5.24 4.05
CA VAL A 82 12.56 6.22 3.89
C VAL A 82 12.01 7.64 3.84
N GLN A 83 10.95 7.89 3.08
CA GLN A 83 10.30 9.20 3.00
C GLN A 83 9.78 9.66 4.38
N LEU A 84 9.16 8.76 5.13
CA LEU A 84 8.69 9.05 6.48
C LEU A 84 9.86 9.38 7.43
N ALA A 85 10.93 8.59 7.40
CA ALA A 85 12.11 8.84 8.23
C ALA A 85 12.75 10.20 7.88
N PHE A 86 12.85 10.53 6.59
CA PHE A 86 13.34 11.84 6.15
C PHE A 86 12.45 12.97 6.66
N ALA A 87 11.13 12.86 6.53
CA ALA A 87 10.20 13.87 7.03
C ALA A 87 10.36 14.07 8.54
N LEU A 88 10.44 13.00 9.33
CA LEU A 88 10.59 13.09 10.78
C LEU A 88 11.95 13.65 11.23
N LEU A 89 13.03 13.38 10.48
CA LEU A 89 14.38 13.78 10.85
C LEU A 89 14.74 15.19 10.36
N PHE A 90 14.20 15.63 9.22
CA PHE A 90 14.62 16.86 8.55
C PHE A 90 13.52 17.90 8.38
N ASP A 91 12.27 17.56 8.69
CA ASP A 91 11.17 18.50 8.79
C ASP A 91 10.73 18.54 10.27
N PRO A 92 11.21 19.50 11.08
CA PRO A 92 10.78 19.59 12.46
C PRO A 92 9.27 19.80 12.45
N LEU A 93 8.52 18.83 12.97
CA LEU A 93 7.11 19.04 13.25
C LEU A 93 7.03 20.33 14.10
N PRO A 94 6.35 21.40 13.64
CA PRO A 94 6.20 22.57 14.48
C PRO A 94 5.60 22.10 15.80
N SER A 95 6.18 22.56 16.90
CA SER A 95 5.69 22.13 18.22
C SER A 95 4.19 22.43 18.30
N GLY A 96 3.43 21.64 19.06
CA GLY A 96 1.99 21.87 19.21
C GLY A 96 1.66 23.32 19.58
N ASP A 97 2.55 23.94 20.37
CA ASP A 97 2.48 25.35 20.77
C ASP A 97 2.67 26.32 19.60
N GLU A 98 3.56 25.99 18.64
CA GLU A 98 3.81 26.79 17.44
C GLU A 98 2.66 26.70 16.42
N LEU A 99 2.04 25.52 16.32
CA LEU A 99 0.82 25.29 15.53
C LEU A 99 -0.39 26.03 16.13
N LEU A 100 -0.53 26.04 17.45
CA LEU A 100 -1.55 26.81 18.16
C LEU A 100 -1.33 28.32 18.00
N ALA A 101 -0.10 28.80 18.17
CA ALA A 101 0.26 30.20 17.99
C ALA A 101 0.01 30.69 16.56
N ARG A 102 0.27 29.84 15.55
CA ARG A 102 -0.03 30.15 14.15
C ARG A 102 -1.53 30.28 13.90
N ASN A 103 -2.32 29.36 14.42
CA ASN A 103 -3.78 29.39 14.29
C ASN A 103 -4.41 30.59 15.02
N GLU A 104 -3.88 31.00 16.18
CA GLU A 104 -4.32 32.22 16.89
C GLU A 104 -3.95 33.49 16.13
N LYS A 105 -2.74 33.55 15.54
CA LYS A 105 -2.31 34.67 14.70
C LYS A 105 -3.17 34.82 13.45
N ASP A 106 -3.52 33.71 12.80
CA ASP A 106 -4.37 33.70 11.61
C ASP A 106 -5.83 34.12 11.95
N ARG A 107 -6.32 33.78 13.15
CA ARG A 107 -7.61 34.29 13.67
C ARG A 107 -7.57 35.78 13.99
N ALA A 108 -6.50 36.28 14.58
CA ALA A 108 -6.34 37.70 14.88
C ALA A 108 -6.23 38.55 13.60
N ASN A 109 -5.58 38.04 12.55
CA ASN A 109 -5.41 38.74 11.29
C ASN A 109 -6.73 38.80 10.48
N ASN A 110 -7.54 37.75 10.52
CA ASN A 110 -8.85 37.71 9.86
C ASN A 110 -9.95 38.50 10.60
N GLY A 111 -9.72 38.86 11.88
CA GLY A 111 -10.63 39.69 12.68
C GLY A 111 -10.37 41.20 12.55
N SER A 112 -9.27 41.63 11.93
CA SER A 112 -8.88 43.05 11.84
C SER A 112 -9.28 43.72 10.51
N THR A 113 -9.72 42.96 9.51
CA THR A 113 -10.14 43.47 8.19
C THR A 113 -11.64 43.74 8.07
N GLY A 114 -12.38 43.72 9.19
CA GLY A 114 -13.79 44.04 9.24
C GLY A 114 -14.04 45.27 10.10
N ASN A 115 -13.77 46.46 9.57
CA ASN A 115 -14.35 47.75 9.99
C ASN A 115 -14.43 48.67 8.78
#